data_AF-A0A6J0MA08-F1
#
_entry.id   AF-A0A6J0MA08-F1
#
_cell.length_a   1.000
_cell.length_b   1.000
_cell.length_c   1.000
_cell.angle_alpha   90.00
_cell.angle_beta   90.00
_cell.angle_gamma   90.00
#
_symmetry.space_group_name_H-M   'P 1'
#
loop_
_entity.id
_entity.type
_entity.pdbx_description
1 polymer ?
#
loop_
_entity_poly.entity_id
_entity_poly.type
_entity_poly.pdbx_seq_one_letter_code
_entity_poly.pdbx_strand_id
1 'polypeptide(L)'
;MGEEGETIEFYNDHLTYFFWNVDDYPVPVDTDVKTVRSNIVDALNQMGFWGNMFFYVNSKQLTSNEVELFKAANILYIPDGTDVYRDKLADVHDVDTSFYLILSTGSTPAQHRNIALFVKPNSDPDSELQRVLNCLKSRGHNVLLVELPPDEECLLSVDSLVKYSRLLGGGKPRHKKELTDDDLRPVYSWELRDEDDEFDDSNFSNKKMLDFSERIRHLKGINRTVIFWDTVDCPFPPSLSPDQIFDKIKTALWERGYGDYITIWAYYDHRKWSPDMCLGDKTWASRIYFLPGGDGASRRIRMLSDMYLLSRDSPLRCCRGSLILVSDHFAGDPYYMEWFRLMQWRKYYLVLLVPSEISNISESPDEWPRYLLDSPPETSEEPLPEKPKLDAT
;
A
#
# COMPACT_ATOMS: atom_id res chain seq x y z
N MET A 1 -37.84 -9.01 13.55
CA MET A 1 -37.82 -8.64 12.12
C MET A 1 -36.84 -7.49 11.98
N GLY A 2 -35.59 -7.82 11.66
CA GLY A 2 -34.56 -6.85 11.30
C GLY A 2 -34.24 -7.07 9.83
N GLU A 3 -34.15 -5.99 9.07
CA GLU A 3 -33.89 -6.01 7.63
C GLU A 3 -32.77 -7.01 7.31
N GLU A 4 -33.10 -8.07 6.55
CA GLU A 4 -32.12 -8.91 5.89
C GLU A 4 -31.34 -8.00 4.95
N GLY A 5 -30.19 -7.52 5.43
CA GLY A 5 -29.27 -6.72 4.61
C GLY A 5 -29.00 -7.45 3.31
N GLU A 6 -28.91 -6.68 2.22
CA GLU A 6 -28.67 -7.16 0.88
C GLU A 6 -27.56 -8.24 0.89
N THR A 7 -27.87 -9.42 0.38
CA THR A 7 -26.89 -10.49 0.29
C THR A 7 -26.02 -10.24 -0.94
N ILE A 8 -24.70 -10.16 -0.75
CA ILE A 8 -23.75 -9.93 -1.83
C ILE A 8 -23.08 -11.25 -2.16
N GLU A 9 -23.29 -11.69 -3.40
CA GLU A 9 -22.62 -12.87 -3.94
C GLU A 9 -21.16 -12.56 -4.27
N PHE A 10 -20.25 -13.46 -3.91
CA PHE A 10 -18.83 -13.33 -4.24
C PHE A 10 -18.22 -14.67 -4.66
N TYR A 11 -17.07 -14.59 -5.34
CA TYR A 11 -16.32 -15.74 -5.82
C TYR A 11 -15.25 -16.20 -4.82
N ASN A 12 -15.10 -17.51 -4.68
CA ASN A 12 -14.41 -18.13 -3.56
C ASN A 12 -13.10 -18.85 -3.90
N ASP A 13 -12.71 -18.97 -5.17
CA ASP A 13 -11.45 -19.66 -5.52
C ASP A 13 -10.22 -18.77 -5.31
N HIS A 14 -10.26 -17.95 -4.25
CA HIS A 14 -9.27 -16.96 -3.92
C HIS A 14 -8.74 -17.22 -2.52
N LEU A 15 -7.42 -17.10 -2.37
CA LEU A 15 -6.77 -17.13 -1.07
C LEU A 15 -7.40 -16.10 -0.13
N THR A 16 -7.66 -16.51 1.10
CA THR A 16 -8.21 -15.65 2.14
C THR A 16 -7.13 -15.21 3.09
N TYR A 17 -7.00 -13.90 3.28
CA TYR A 17 -6.08 -13.28 4.21
C TYR A 17 -6.90 -12.62 5.32
N PHE A 18 -6.71 -13.10 6.55
CA PHE A 18 -7.39 -12.59 7.74
C PHE A 18 -6.43 -11.72 8.56
N PHE A 19 -6.82 -10.49 8.86
CA PHE A 19 -6.02 -9.53 9.64
C PHE A 19 -6.70 -9.18 10.96
N TRP A 20 -5.90 -9.18 12.03
CA TRP A 20 -6.39 -8.94 13.38
C TRP A 20 -5.48 -7.98 14.13
N ASN A 21 -6.00 -6.80 14.47
CA ASN A 21 -5.37 -5.95 15.48
C ASN A 21 -5.84 -6.38 16.88
N VAL A 22 -4.99 -7.06 17.65
CA VAL A 22 -5.38 -7.52 18.99
C VAL A 22 -5.37 -6.41 20.04
N ASP A 23 -4.80 -5.24 19.73
CA ASP A 23 -4.91 -4.06 20.60
C ASP A 23 -6.35 -3.52 20.62
N ASP A 24 -7.03 -3.59 19.48
CA ASP A 24 -8.44 -3.17 19.37
C ASP A 24 -9.40 -4.29 19.80
N TYR A 25 -9.04 -5.55 19.54
CA TYR A 25 -9.86 -6.73 19.84
C TYR A 25 -9.02 -7.81 20.50
N PRO A 26 -8.77 -7.75 21.83
CA PRO A 26 -7.93 -8.73 22.50
C PRO A 26 -8.57 -10.11 22.54
N VAL A 27 -7.73 -11.15 22.66
CA VAL A 27 -8.19 -12.50 22.99
C VAL A 27 -8.74 -12.46 24.43
N PRO A 28 -9.97 -12.95 24.69
CA PRO A 28 -10.50 -12.99 26.04
C PRO A 28 -9.62 -13.84 26.98
N VAL A 29 -9.56 -13.45 28.25
CA VAL A 29 -8.81 -14.18 29.28
C VAL A 29 -9.27 -15.64 29.34
N ASP A 30 -8.34 -16.57 29.55
CA ASP A 30 -8.58 -18.02 29.59
C ASP A 30 -9.11 -18.65 28.30
N THR A 31 -9.09 -17.92 27.18
CA THR A 31 -9.46 -18.46 25.87
C THR A 31 -8.24 -18.96 25.10
N ASP A 32 -8.29 -20.20 24.65
CA ASP A 32 -7.25 -20.77 23.80
C ASP A 32 -7.26 -20.17 22.38
N VAL A 33 -6.11 -19.64 21.95
CA VAL A 33 -5.94 -18.98 20.64
C VAL A 33 -6.24 -19.93 19.48
N LYS A 34 -5.96 -21.25 19.62
CA LYS A 34 -6.29 -22.23 18.57
C LYS A 34 -7.79 -22.39 18.40
N THR A 35 -8.52 -22.37 19.51
CA THR A 35 -10.00 -22.39 19.51
C THR A 35 -10.55 -21.14 18.84
N VAL A 36 -10.02 -19.96 19.14
CA VAL A 36 -10.40 -18.70 18.46
C VAL A 36 -10.18 -18.82 16.95
N ARG A 37 -9.00 -19.30 16.52
CA ARG A 37 -8.74 -19.51 15.11
C ARG A 37 -9.76 -20.45 14.46
N SER A 38 -10.07 -21.57 15.12
CA SER A 38 -11.07 -22.52 14.61
C SER A 38 -12.41 -21.84 14.40
N ASN A 39 -12.85 -21.03 15.36
CA ASN A 39 -14.10 -20.29 15.24
C ASN A 39 -14.09 -19.31 14.06
N ILE A 40 -12.96 -18.63 13.81
CA ILE A 40 -12.83 -17.73 12.65
C ILE A 40 -12.88 -18.51 11.34
N VAL A 41 -12.17 -19.64 11.24
CA VAL A 41 -12.21 -20.52 10.07
C VAL A 41 -13.64 -21.01 9.81
N ASP A 42 -14.33 -21.48 10.84
CA ASP A 42 -15.69 -21.99 10.73
C ASP A 42 -16.67 -20.87 10.32
N ALA A 43 -16.54 -19.67 10.88
CA ALA A 43 -17.34 -18.52 10.49
C ALA A 43 -17.11 -18.12 9.02
N LEU A 44 -15.84 -18.05 8.59
CA LEU A 44 -15.47 -17.78 7.19
C LEU A 44 -16.06 -18.84 6.25
N ASN A 45 -15.97 -20.12 6.62
CA ASN A 45 -16.56 -21.22 5.85
C ASN A 45 -18.09 -21.09 5.74
N GLN A 46 -18.79 -20.72 6.83
CA GLN A 46 -20.24 -20.49 6.80
C GLN A 46 -20.62 -19.30 5.89
N MET A 47 -19.77 -18.29 5.84
CA MET A 47 -19.94 -17.12 4.95
C MET A 47 -19.55 -17.42 3.49
N GLY A 48 -19.04 -18.61 3.20
CA GLY A 48 -18.69 -19.03 1.85
C GLY A 48 -17.25 -18.77 1.43
N PHE A 49 -16.37 -18.39 2.36
CA PHE A 49 -14.93 -18.33 2.16
C PHE A 49 -14.34 -19.71 2.49
N TRP A 50 -13.90 -20.46 1.48
CA TRP A 50 -13.33 -21.80 1.61
C TRP A 50 -11.88 -21.82 1.11
N GLY A 51 -11.18 -22.93 1.37
CA GLY A 51 -9.84 -23.15 0.86
C GLY A 51 -8.74 -22.61 1.77
N ASN A 52 -7.64 -22.16 1.17
CA ASN A 52 -6.44 -21.77 1.89
C ASN A 52 -6.60 -20.39 2.56
N MET A 53 -6.40 -20.37 3.87
CA MET A 53 -6.54 -19.18 4.72
C MET A 53 -5.22 -18.87 5.45
N PHE A 54 -4.79 -17.62 5.37
CA PHE A 54 -3.63 -17.08 6.08
C PHE A 54 -4.11 -16.08 7.12
N PHE A 55 -3.53 -16.13 8.33
CA PHE A 55 -3.97 -15.32 9.46
C PHE A 55 -2.80 -14.51 9.96
N TYR A 56 -3.04 -13.21 10.13
CA TYR A 56 -2.06 -12.23 10.53
C TYR A 56 -2.56 -11.47 11.75
N VAL A 57 -1.68 -11.32 12.73
CA VAL A 57 -1.95 -10.54 13.95
C VAL A 57 -0.98 -9.37 14.06
N ASN A 58 -1.51 -8.21 14.44
CA ASN A 58 -0.76 -7.00 14.73
C ASN A 58 -1.05 -6.54 16.16
N SER A 59 -0.03 -6.02 16.85
CA SER A 59 -0.14 -5.39 18.16
C SER A 59 1.14 -4.67 18.53
N LYS A 60 0.99 -3.58 19.28
CA LYS A 60 2.09 -2.82 19.88
C LYS A 60 2.52 -3.36 21.25
N GLN A 61 1.74 -4.29 21.82
CA GLN A 61 1.82 -4.67 23.24
C GLN A 61 2.08 -6.16 23.48
N LEU A 62 2.07 -7.00 22.45
CA LEU A 62 2.30 -8.44 22.61
C LEU A 62 3.71 -8.72 23.15
N THR A 63 3.76 -9.52 24.20
CA THR A 63 4.99 -10.10 24.72
C THR A 63 5.48 -11.23 23.82
N SER A 64 6.77 -11.56 23.88
CA SER A 64 7.34 -12.68 23.09
C SER A 64 6.62 -14.01 23.34
N ASN A 65 6.16 -14.25 24.58
CA ASN A 65 5.41 -15.46 24.91
C ASN A 65 4.06 -15.50 24.20
N GLU A 66 3.35 -14.38 24.12
CA GLU A 66 2.07 -14.30 23.42
C GLU A 66 2.25 -14.46 21.91
N VAL A 67 3.31 -13.88 21.33
CA VAL A 67 3.66 -14.10 19.91
C VAL A 67 3.84 -15.59 19.61
N GLU A 68 4.53 -16.34 20.48
CA GLU A 68 4.70 -17.79 20.30
C GLU A 68 3.37 -18.56 20.44
N LEU A 69 2.42 -18.08 21.27
CA LEU A 69 1.07 -18.66 21.32
C LEU A 69 0.32 -18.48 20.00
N PHE A 70 0.39 -17.29 19.39
CA PHE A 70 -0.20 -17.05 18.07
C PHE A 70 0.45 -17.91 16.98
N LYS A 71 1.79 -18.01 16.96
CA LYS A 71 2.53 -18.89 16.03
C LYS A 71 2.15 -20.36 16.21
N ALA A 72 2.03 -20.83 17.44
CA ALA A 72 1.58 -22.20 17.74
C ALA A 72 0.14 -22.46 17.25
N ALA A 73 -0.67 -21.41 17.07
CA ALA A 73 -1.98 -21.47 16.44
C ALA A 73 -1.94 -21.23 14.92
N ASN A 74 -0.76 -21.19 14.27
CA ASN A 74 -0.57 -20.85 12.85
C ASN A 74 -1.07 -19.45 12.47
N ILE A 75 -1.08 -18.51 13.42
CA ILE A 75 -1.34 -17.09 13.18
C ILE A 75 0.01 -16.38 13.17
N LEU A 76 0.33 -15.71 12.07
CA LEU A 76 1.60 -15.03 11.90
C LEU A 76 1.54 -13.63 12.52
N TYR A 77 2.48 -13.33 13.40
CA TYR A 77 2.69 -11.96 13.87
C TYR A 77 3.25 -11.14 12.71
N ILE A 78 2.60 -10.04 12.36
CA ILE A 78 2.92 -9.24 11.16
C ILE A 78 4.40 -8.83 11.12
N PRO A 79 5.00 -8.30 12.20
CA PRO A 79 6.43 -7.99 12.21
C PRO A 79 7.37 -9.19 11.96
N ASP A 80 6.93 -10.42 12.28
CA ASP A 80 7.70 -11.66 12.06
C ASP A 80 7.44 -12.31 10.69
N GLY A 81 6.29 -11.99 10.07
CA GLY A 81 5.75 -12.66 8.87
C GLY A 81 6.48 -12.35 7.57
N THR A 82 7.66 -11.77 7.67
CA THR A 82 8.42 -11.24 6.57
C THR A 82 9.82 -11.85 6.64
N ASP A 83 10.13 -12.80 5.76
CA ASP A 83 11.40 -13.55 5.78
C ASP A 83 12.66 -12.65 5.72
N VAL A 84 12.50 -11.38 5.36
CA VAL A 84 13.55 -10.33 5.35
C VAL A 84 13.93 -9.85 6.78
N TYR A 85 13.16 -10.20 7.82
CA TYR A 85 13.12 -9.47 9.11
C TYR A 85 13.78 -10.19 10.27
N ARG A 86 14.32 -11.39 10.05
CA ARG A 86 14.79 -12.26 11.12
C ARG A 86 15.96 -11.66 11.93
N ASP A 87 16.81 -10.83 11.31
CA ASP A 87 18.12 -10.49 11.89
C ASP A 87 18.39 -8.99 12.09
N LYS A 88 17.55 -8.05 11.61
CA LYS A 88 17.92 -6.61 11.53
C LYS A 88 16.98 -5.60 12.20
N LEU A 89 15.79 -6.00 12.65
CA LEU A 89 14.75 -5.06 13.10
C LEU A 89 14.06 -5.49 14.40
N ALA A 90 14.86 -5.84 15.42
CA ALA A 90 14.36 -6.21 16.75
C ALA A 90 13.52 -5.09 17.43
N ASP A 91 13.57 -3.86 16.93
CA ASP A 91 12.94 -2.67 17.53
C ASP A 91 11.74 -2.10 16.72
N VAL A 92 11.24 -2.79 15.68
CA VAL A 92 10.06 -2.31 14.93
C VAL A 92 8.78 -2.72 15.66
N HIS A 93 8.22 -1.78 16.41
CA HIS A 93 7.05 -2.00 17.27
C HIS A 93 5.73 -1.45 16.70
N ASP A 94 5.75 -0.75 15.56
CA ASP A 94 4.55 -0.12 15.00
C ASP A 94 4.48 -0.29 13.48
N VAL A 95 3.79 -1.35 13.06
CA VAL A 95 3.58 -1.70 11.65
C VAL A 95 2.14 -1.36 11.27
N ASP A 96 1.96 -0.59 10.20
CA ASP A 96 0.63 -0.23 9.73
C ASP A 96 -0.02 -1.39 8.94
N THR A 97 -1.22 -1.81 9.37
CA THR A 97 -1.99 -2.90 8.76
C THR A 97 -2.34 -2.62 7.30
N SER A 98 -2.55 -1.36 6.92
CA SER A 98 -2.94 -0.94 5.56
C SER A 98 -1.90 -1.36 4.53
N PHE A 99 -0.62 -1.24 4.88
CA PHE A 99 0.46 -1.64 3.97
C PHE A 99 0.49 -3.16 3.75
N TYR A 100 0.31 -3.96 4.81
CA TYR A 100 0.29 -5.42 4.70
C TYR A 100 -0.92 -5.95 3.93
N LEU A 101 -2.07 -5.26 4.02
CA LEU A 101 -3.23 -5.56 3.19
C LEU A 101 -2.85 -5.47 1.70
N ILE A 102 -2.12 -4.44 1.28
CA ILE A 102 -1.66 -4.29 -0.11
C ILE A 102 -0.70 -5.42 -0.47
N LEU A 103 0.29 -5.73 0.38
CA LEU A 103 1.26 -6.80 0.13
C LEU A 103 0.61 -8.17 -0.06
N SER A 104 -0.40 -8.49 0.75
CA SER A 104 -1.11 -9.77 0.68
C SER A 104 -1.85 -9.98 -0.64
N THR A 105 -2.17 -8.90 -1.35
CA THR A 105 -2.76 -8.98 -2.70
C THR A 105 -1.74 -9.33 -3.80
N GLY A 106 -0.46 -9.39 -3.45
CA GLY A 106 0.62 -9.74 -4.37
C GLY A 106 0.86 -8.68 -5.45
N SER A 107 1.79 -8.98 -6.36
CA SER A 107 2.18 -8.08 -7.45
C SER A 107 1.41 -8.33 -8.75
N THR A 108 0.49 -9.29 -8.77
CA THR A 108 -0.16 -9.76 -10.00
C THR A 108 -1.57 -9.17 -10.12
N PRO A 109 -1.80 -8.22 -11.04
CA PRO A 109 -3.08 -7.50 -11.10
C PRO A 109 -4.30 -8.33 -11.51
N ALA A 110 -4.13 -9.58 -11.94
CA ALA A 110 -5.23 -10.49 -12.29
C ALA A 110 -5.70 -11.36 -11.11
N GLN A 111 -4.94 -11.40 -10.02
CA GLN A 111 -5.21 -12.28 -8.90
C GLN A 111 -6.08 -11.56 -7.87
N HIS A 112 -7.39 -11.75 -7.95
CA HIS A 112 -8.29 -11.32 -6.88
C HIS A 112 -8.05 -12.15 -5.60
N ARG A 113 -8.39 -11.56 -4.47
CA ARG A 113 -8.13 -12.08 -3.12
C ARG A 113 -9.32 -11.82 -2.22
N ASN A 114 -9.49 -12.69 -1.24
CA ASN A 114 -10.39 -12.47 -0.13
C ASN A 114 -9.59 -11.85 1.02
N ILE A 115 -10.06 -10.72 1.52
CA ILE A 115 -9.45 -9.98 2.61
C ILE A 115 -10.51 -9.89 3.70
N ALA A 116 -10.20 -10.42 4.87
CA ALA A 116 -11.07 -10.33 6.04
C ALA A 116 -10.31 -9.65 7.17
N LEU A 117 -10.95 -8.76 7.91
CA LEU A 117 -10.30 -8.13 9.05
C LEU A 117 -11.27 -7.69 10.13
N PHE A 118 -10.80 -7.67 11.37
CA PHE A 118 -11.49 -6.96 12.44
C PHE A 118 -11.31 -5.46 12.27
N VAL A 119 -12.41 -4.70 12.38
CA VAL A 119 -12.41 -3.25 12.26
C VAL A 119 -13.13 -2.64 13.45
N LYS A 120 -12.48 -1.65 14.07
CA LYS A 120 -13.07 -0.93 15.20
C LYS A 120 -14.33 -0.18 14.75
N PRO A 121 -15.44 -0.21 15.50
CA PRO A 121 -16.64 0.51 15.12
C PRO A 121 -16.35 2.01 15.17
N ASN A 122 -16.93 2.77 14.23
CA ASN A 122 -16.71 4.22 14.11
C ASN A 122 -15.24 4.62 13.91
N SER A 123 -14.45 3.75 13.25
CA SER A 123 -13.12 4.12 12.75
C SER A 123 -13.17 5.38 11.90
N ASP A 124 -12.09 6.16 11.91
CA ASP A 124 -11.95 7.36 11.09
C ASP A 124 -12.17 7.03 9.60
N PRO A 125 -13.22 7.57 8.94
CA PRO A 125 -13.50 7.30 7.54
C PRO A 125 -12.39 7.79 6.60
N ASP A 126 -11.61 8.78 7.04
CA ASP A 126 -10.51 9.37 6.29
C ASP A 126 -9.15 8.70 6.62
N SER A 127 -9.17 7.61 7.41
CA SER A 127 -7.97 6.83 7.71
C SER A 127 -7.40 6.14 6.47
N GLU A 128 -6.08 5.97 6.48
CA GLU A 128 -5.36 5.24 5.43
C GLU A 128 -5.86 3.79 5.29
N LEU A 129 -6.25 3.14 6.39
CA LEU A 129 -6.85 1.82 6.38
C LEU A 129 -8.13 1.80 5.54
N GLN A 130 -9.08 2.70 5.81
CA GLN A 130 -10.34 2.75 5.07
C GLN A 130 -10.12 3.07 3.59
N ARG A 131 -9.18 3.97 3.31
CA ARG A 131 -8.78 4.25 1.93
C ARG A 131 -8.24 3.00 1.23
N VAL A 132 -7.31 2.28 1.85
CA VAL A 132 -6.71 1.07 1.27
C VAL A 132 -7.78 0.00 1.05
N LEU A 133 -8.69 -0.21 1.99
CA LEU A 133 -9.80 -1.16 1.83
C LEU A 133 -10.66 -0.82 0.59
N ASN A 134 -10.98 0.46 0.41
CA ASN A 134 -11.69 0.94 -0.79
C ASN A 134 -10.86 0.76 -2.07
N CYS A 135 -9.55 1.02 -2.01
CA CYS A 135 -8.65 0.79 -3.13
C CYS A 135 -8.63 -0.68 -3.54
N LEU A 136 -8.54 -1.61 -2.58
CA LEU A 136 -8.54 -3.05 -2.85
C LEU A 136 -9.89 -3.52 -3.39
N LYS A 137 -11.01 -3.02 -2.85
CA LYS A 137 -12.34 -3.30 -3.40
C LYS A 137 -12.48 -2.82 -4.85
N SER A 138 -12.02 -1.62 -5.19
CA SER A 138 -12.09 -1.09 -6.58
C SER A 138 -11.25 -1.91 -7.58
N ARG A 139 -10.33 -2.73 -7.07
CA ARG A 139 -9.48 -3.66 -7.81
C ARG A 139 -10.04 -5.10 -7.87
N GLY A 140 -11.27 -5.31 -7.40
CA GLY A 140 -11.95 -6.60 -7.47
C GLY A 140 -11.64 -7.57 -6.33
N HIS A 141 -10.97 -7.11 -5.26
CA HIS A 141 -10.80 -7.93 -4.06
C HIS A 141 -12.10 -7.95 -3.24
N ASN A 142 -12.41 -9.11 -2.65
CA ASN A 142 -13.50 -9.22 -1.69
C ASN A 142 -12.98 -8.75 -0.34
N VAL A 143 -13.63 -7.73 0.24
CA VAL A 143 -13.22 -7.15 1.52
C VAL A 143 -14.33 -7.37 2.54
N LEU A 144 -14.08 -8.21 3.53
CA LEU A 144 -14.97 -8.55 4.63
C LEU A 144 -14.53 -7.83 5.92
N LEU A 145 -15.43 -7.03 6.47
CA LEU A 145 -15.22 -6.34 7.74
C LEU A 145 -15.94 -7.10 8.85
N VAL A 146 -15.27 -7.29 9.98
CA VAL A 146 -15.85 -7.88 11.19
C VAL A 146 -15.86 -6.81 12.28
N GLU A 147 -17.04 -6.26 12.56
CA GLU A 147 -17.22 -5.16 13.51
C GLU A 147 -17.92 -5.66 14.77
N LEU A 148 -17.14 -6.17 15.72
CA LEU A 148 -17.68 -6.69 16.98
C LEU A 148 -18.09 -5.54 17.92
N PRO A 149 -19.21 -5.69 18.66
CA PRO A 149 -19.59 -4.71 19.67
C PRO A 149 -18.58 -4.69 20.83
N PRO A 150 -18.37 -3.54 21.49
CA PRO A 150 -17.34 -3.38 22.53
C PRO A 150 -17.65 -4.12 23.84
N ASP A 151 -18.92 -4.47 24.13
CA ASP A 151 -19.39 -4.72 25.51
C ASP A 151 -19.93 -6.14 25.81
N GLU A 152 -19.76 -7.15 24.95
CA GLU A 152 -20.28 -8.50 25.24
C GLU A 152 -19.17 -9.53 25.45
N GLU A 153 -19.16 -10.22 26.60
CA GLU A 153 -18.23 -11.31 27.00
C GLU A 153 -18.29 -12.59 26.11
N CYS A 154 -18.71 -12.50 24.84
CA CYS A 154 -18.79 -13.61 23.88
C CYS A 154 -18.29 -13.21 22.48
N LEU A 155 -17.10 -12.59 22.43
CA LEU A 155 -16.62 -11.84 21.26
C LEU A 155 -16.18 -12.69 20.06
N LEU A 156 -15.82 -13.96 20.23
CA LEU A 156 -15.18 -14.75 19.17
C LEU A 156 -15.80 -16.14 18.96
N SER A 157 -17.11 -16.26 19.18
CA SER A 157 -17.87 -17.46 18.77
C SER A 157 -18.17 -17.42 17.26
N VAL A 158 -18.43 -18.59 16.67
CA VAL A 158 -18.78 -18.69 15.25
C VAL A 158 -20.00 -17.83 14.91
N ASP A 159 -21.07 -17.91 15.71
CA ASP A 159 -22.31 -17.17 15.47
C ASP A 159 -22.10 -15.65 15.57
N SER A 160 -21.31 -15.18 16.54
CA SER A 160 -20.97 -13.76 16.69
C SER A 160 -20.21 -13.26 15.46
N LEU A 161 -19.18 -13.99 15.02
CA LEU A 161 -18.39 -13.64 13.86
C LEU A 161 -19.26 -13.55 12.60
N VAL A 162 -20.11 -14.54 12.34
CA VAL A 162 -21.04 -14.50 11.19
C VAL A 162 -22.05 -13.35 11.30
N LYS A 163 -22.58 -13.10 12.51
CA LYS A 163 -23.57 -12.04 12.76
C LYS A 163 -23.00 -10.64 12.53
N TYR A 164 -21.75 -10.39 12.91
CA TYR A 164 -21.13 -9.06 12.85
C TYR A 164 -20.23 -8.84 11.62
N SER A 165 -20.09 -9.85 10.75
CA SER A 165 -19.34 -9.72 9.50
C SER A 165 -20.19 -9.14 8.36
N ARG A 166 -19.63 -8.22 7.57
CA ARG A 166 -20.25 -7.66 6.35
C ARG A 166 -19.19 -7.38 5.30
N LEU A 167 -19.54 -7.52 4.03
CA LEU A 167 -18.68 -7.04 2.95
C LEU A 167 -18.64 -5.52 2.95
N LEU A 168 -17.48 -4.93 2.65
CA LEU A 168 -17.32 -3.50 2.47
C LEU A 168 -18.32 -3.03 1.41
N GLY A 169 -19.26 -2.15 1.78
CA GLY A 169 -20.43 -1.80 0.96
C GLY A 169 -21.78 -2.23 1.55
N GLY A 170 -21.80 -2.96 2.67
CA GLY A 170 -23.00 -3.06 3.54
C GLY A 170 -23.82 -4.35 3.45
N GLY A 171 -23.37 -5.37 2.72
CA GLY A 171 -24.12 -6.63 2.56
C GLY A 171 -23.53 -7.84 3.26
N LYS A 172 -24.33 -8.90 3.40
CA LYS A 172 -23.86 -10.20 3.93
C LYS A 172 -23.20 -11.03 2.82
N PRO A 173 -22.02 -11.62 3.05
CA PRO A 173 -21.38 -12.47 2.06
C PRO A 173 -22.20 -13.75 1.83
N ARG A 174 -22.35 -14.13 0.57
CA ARG A 174 -22.85 -15.45 0.17
C ARG A 174 -22.06 -15.99 -1.00
N HIS A 175 -21.72 -17.27 -0.95
CA HIS A 175 -21.01 -17.93 -2.03
C HIS A 175 -21.83 -17.96 -3.33
N LYS A 176 -21.26 -17.47 -4.44
CA LYS A 176 -21.83 -17.62 -5.79
C LYS A 176 -21.55 -19.03 -6.32
N LYS A 177 -22.58 -19.86 -6.51
CA LYS A 177 -22.44 -21.30 -6.83
C LYS A 177 -21.95 -21.61 -8.26
N GLU A 178 -22.22 -20.74 -9.23
CA GLU A 178 -21.90 -20.99 -10.64
C GLU A 178 -21.16 -19.81 -11.25
N LEU A 179 -20.10 -20.12 -11.98
CA LEU A 179 -19.40 -19.19 -12.85
C LEU A 179 -20.05 -19.24 -14.23
N THR A 180 -20.33 -18.07 -14.80
CA THR A 180 -20.53 -17.98 -16.25
C THR A 180 -19.19 -18.03 -16.97
N ASP A 181 -19.17 -18.37 -18.26
CA ASP A 181 -17.94 -18.33 -19.08
C ASP A 181 -17.25 -16.95 -19.04
N ASP A 182 -18.03 -15.87 -18.86
CA ASP A 182 -17.51 -14.51 -18.66
C ASP A 182 -16.86 -14.30 -17.29
N ASP A 183 -17.33 -14.99 -16.24
CA ASP A 183 -16.72 -14.96 -14.90
C ASP A 183 -15.39 -15.76 -14.84
N LEU A 184 -15.21 -16.73 -15.74
CA LEU A 184 -14.01 -17.58 -15.86
C LEU A 184 -12.87 -16.96 -16.67
N ARG A 185 -13.18 -15.99 -17.55
CA ARG A 185 -12.19 -15.28 -18.38
C ARG A 185 -11.01 -14.66 -17.63
N PRO A 186 -11.11 -14.18 -16.36
CA PRO A 186 -9.95 -13.64 -15.64
C PRO A 186 -9.05 -14.72 -15.03
N VAL A 187 -9.54 -15.96 -14.86
CA VAL A 187 -8.88 -16.99 -14.03
C VAL A 187 -7.87 -17.83 -14.83
N TYR A 188 -8.05 -17.95 -16.15
CA TYR A 188 -7.20 -18.80 -16.99
C TYR A 188 -6.39 -18.06 -18.08
N SER A 189 -6.52 -16.75 -18.25
CA SER A 189 -5.72 -16.00 -19.23
C SER A 189 -4.32 -15.64 -18.69
N TRP A 190 -3.50 -16.65 -18.38
CA TRP A 190 -2.04 -16.46 -18.45
C TRP A 190 -1.58 -16.29 -19.91
N GLU A 191 -2.45 -16.67 -20.84
CA GLU A 191 -2.32 -16.49 -22.29
C GLU A 191 -3.28 -15.36 -22.72
N LEU A 192 -2.73 -14.28 -23.27
CA LEU A 192 -3.41 -13.29 -24.13
C LEU A 192 -4.42 -12.30 -23.49
N ARG A 193 -3.92 -11.41 -22.63
CA ARG A 193 -4.23 -9.97 -22.77
C ARG A 193 -2.89 -9.24 -23.02
N ASP A 194 -2.06 -9.76 -23.91
CA ASP A 194 -1.93 -9.47 -25.35
C ASP A 194 -3.19 -9.16 -26.18
N GLU A 195 -4.00 -8.20 -25.75
CA GLU A 195 -4.25 -7.09 -26.67
C GLU A 195 -3.17 -6.11 -26.20
N ASP A 196 -2.17 -5.76 -27.00
CA ASP A 196 -2.36 -4.67 -27.96
C ASP A 196 -3.54 -3.77 -27.54
N ASP A 197 -3.52 -3.27 -26.29
CA ASP A 197 -3.74 -1.84 -26.10
C ASP A 197 -2.65 -1.19 -26.95
N GLU A 198 -2.87 -1.18 -28.28
CA GLU A 198 -2.27 -0.24 -29.21
C GLU A 198 -2.27 1.05 -28.42
N PHE A 199 -1.06 1.50 -28.06
CA PHE A 199 -0.80 2.57 -27.10
C PHE A 199 -1.79 3.70 -27.40
N ASP A 200 -2.97 3.70 -26.76
CA ASP A 200 -4.02 4.61 -27.14
C ASP A 200 -3.70 5.92 -26.45
N ASP A 201 -2.77 6.61 -27.09
CA ASP A 201 -2.29 7.91 -26.72
C ASP A 201 -3.42 8.95 -26.76
N SER A 202 -4.56 8.63 -27.40
CA SER A 202 -5.66 9.55 -27.65
C SER A 202 -6.59 9.75 -26.46
N ASN A 203 -6.63 8.82 -25.49
CA ASN A 203 -7.57 8.90 -24.36
C ASN A 203 -6.94 9.41 -23.04
N PHE A 204 -5.69 9.88 -23.08
CA PHE A 204 -5.08 10.60 -21.95
C PHE A 204 -5.55 12.04 -21.89
N SER A 205 -6.84 12.19 -21.68
CA SER A 205 -7.35 13.41 -21.13
C SER A 205 -6.81 13.50 -19.69
N ASN A 206 -5.83 14.38 -19.45
CA ASN A 206 -5.35 14.80 -18.11
C ASN A 206 -6.46 15.38 -17.21
N LYS A 207 -7.74 15.27 -17.59
CA LYS A 207 -8.90 15.75 -16.85
C LYS A 207 -9.26 14.89 -15.64
N LYS A 208 -8.81 13.62 -15.55
CA LYS A 208 -9.07 12.77 -14.37
C LYS A 208 -7.85 12.73 -13.45
N MET A 209 -8.02 13.18 -12.22
CA MET A 209 -7.01 13.07 -11.16
C MET A 209 -6.71 11.58 -10.90
N LEU A 210 -5.43 11.23 -10.81
CA LEU A 210 -4.97 9.89 -10.44
C LEU A 210 -4.52 9.89 -8.99
N ASP A 211 -5.33 9.30 -8.10
CA ASP A 211 -5.13 9.29 -6.64
C ASP A 211 -5.09 7.88 -6.04
N PHE A 212 -4.94 6.86 -6.89
CA PHE A 212 -4.95 5.43 -6.57
C PHE A 212 -6.29 4.87 -6.07
N SER A 213 -7.36 5.67 -6.00
CA SER A 213 -8.71 5.18 -5.64
C SER A 213 -9.17 4.05 -6.58
N GLU A 214 -8.83 4.15 -7.85
CA GLU A 214 -9.01 3.12 -8.88
C GLU A 214 -7.66 2.58 -9.37
N ARG A 215 -7.71 1.46 -10.11
CA ARG A 215 -6.52 0.84 -10.72
C ARG A 215 -5.82 1.79 -11.68
N ILE A 216 -4.51 1.98 -11.50
CA ILE A 216 -3.68 2.77 -12.42
C ILE A 216 -3.29 1.94 -13.64
N ARG A 217 -4.03 2.08 -14.75
CA ARG A 217 -3.87 1.25 -15.96
C ARG A 217 -2.81 1.74 -16.95
N HIS A 218 -2.35 2.99 -16.81
CA HIS A 218 -1.96 3.79 -17.98
C HIS A 218 -0.62 4.53 -17.85
N LEU A 219 0.32 4.08 -17.01
CA LEU A 219 1.64 4.74 -16.93
C LEU A 219 2.53 4.33 -18.11
N LYS A 220 2.51 5.19 -19.16
CA LYS A 220 3.27 5.09 -20.41
C LYS A 220 4.79 4.98 -20.19
N GLY A 221 5.48 4.36 -21.15
CA GLY A 221 6.92 4.53 -21.41
C GLY A 221 7.79 3.31 -21.13
N ILE A 222 8.61 2.92 -22.13
CA ILE A 222 9.82 2.12 -21.89
C ILE A 222 10.75 3.03 -21.06
N ASN A 223 11.16 2.59 -19.87
CA ASN A 223 11.96 3.36 -18.90
C ASN A 223 11.26 4.60 -18.31
N ARG A 224 10.05 4.42 -17.76
CA ARG A 224 9.36 5.48 -17.02
C ARG A 224 10.08 5.88 -15.71
N THR A 225 9.95 7.15 -15.36
CA THR A 225 10.40 7.71 -14.09
C THR A 225 9.19 8.11 -13.26
N VAL A 226 9.07 7.54 -12.07
CA VAL A 226 8.01 7.86 -11.12
C VAL A 226 8.60 8.56 -9.91
N ILE A 227 8.00 9.67 -9.51
CA ILE A 227 8.49 10.51 -8.43
C ILE A 227 7.43 10.58 -7.34
N PHE A 228 7.78 10.15 -6.13
CA PHE A 228 6.99 10.33 -4.92
C PHE A 228 7.62 11.47 -4.14
N TRP A 229 6.89 12.57 -4.00
CA TRP A 229 7.44 13.84 -3.52
C TRP A 229 6.70 14.29 -2.27
N ASP A 230 7.41 14.39 -1.15
CA ASP A 230 6.90 15.01 0.08
C ASP A 230 7.04 16.53 -0.01
N THR A 231 5.93 17.24 -0.22
CA THR A 231 5.96 18.71 -0.41
C THR A 231 6.07 19.48 0.90
N VAL A 232 6.05 18.81 2.05
CA VAL A 232 6.27 19.45 3.34
C VAL A 232 7.75 19.41 3.70
N ASP A 233 8.41 18.28 3.42
CA ASP A 233 9.86 18.15 3.59
C ASP A 233 10.60 18.93 2.51
N CYS A 234 10.10 18.88 1.27
CA CYS A 234 10.67 19.54 0.10
C CYS A 234 9.61 20.40 -0.60
N PRO A 235 9.29 21.60 -0.09
CA PRO A 235 8.25 22.43 -0.69
C PRO A 235 8.60 22.88 -2.11
N PHE A 236 7.58 22.97 -2.96
CA PHE A 236 7.73 23.58 -4.28
C PHE A 236 7.86 25.10 -4.18
N PRO A 237 8.60 25.76 -5.10
CA PRO A 237 8.67 27.20 -5.12
C PRO A 237 7.29 27.83 -5.33
N PRO A 238 6.82 28.74 -4.45
CA PRO A 238 5.45 29.27 -4.48
C PRO A 238 5.17 30.16 -5.70
N SER A 239 6.20 30.62 -6.39
CA SER A 239 6.09 31.46 -7.59
C SER A 239 5.85 30.68 -8.89
N LEU A 240 5.99 29.36 -8.87
CA LEU A 240 5.89 28.51 -10.05
C LEU A 240 4.53 27.83 -10.16
N SER A 241 3.98 27.81 -11.36
CA SER A 241 2.80 26.99 -11.67
C SER A 241 3.16 25.49 -11.74
N PRO A 242 2.18 24.58 -11.59
CA PRO A 242 2.42 23.13 -11.75
C PRO A 242 3.10 22.75 -13.06
N ASP A 243 2.76 23.42 -14.16
CA ASP A 243 3.40 23.16 -15.46
C ASP A 243 4.86 23.62 -15.47
N GLN A 244 5.17 24.79 -14.91
CA GLN A 244 6.57 25.25 -14.79
C GLN A 244 7.39 24.36 -13.85
N ILE A 245 6.78 23.89 -12.75
CA ILE A 245 7.37 22.92 -11.82
C ILE A 245 7.74 21.64 -12.57
N PHE A 246 6.78 21.08 -13.30
CA PHE A 246 6.97 19.85 -14.06
C PHE A 246 8.04 20.02 -15.15
N ASP A 247 7.99 21.11 -15.92
CA ASP A 247 8.97 21.38 -16.98
C ASP A 247 10.40 21.52 -16.44
N LYS A 248 10.57 22.18 -15.27
CA LYS A 248 11.87 22.30 -14.61
C LYS A 248 12.38 20.95 -14.10
N ILE A 249 11.55 20.15 -13.44
CA ILE A 249 11.91 18.78 -13.01
C ILE A 249 12.27 17.92 -14.23
N LYS A 250 11.43 17.95 -15.27
CA LYS A 250 11.63 17.22 -16.52
C LYS A 250 12.96 17.58 -17.16
N THR A 251 13.25 18.88 -17.31
CA THR A 251 14.50 19.36 -17.90
C THR A 251 15.71 18.87 -17.11
N ALA A 252 15.66 19.00 -15.78
CA ALA A 252 16.77 18.57 -14.92
C ALA A 252 16.99 17.05 -14.95
N LEU A 253 15.93 16.25 -15.04
CA LEU A 253 16.03 14.80 -15.19
C LEU A 253 16.52 14.38 -16.58
N TRP A 254 16.05 15.05 -17.64
CA TRP A 254 16.52 14.82 -19.01
C TRP A 254 18.04 15.04 -19.13
N GLU A 255 18.56 16.11 -18.52
CA GLU A 255 20.00 16.40 -18.46
C GLU A 255 20.83 15.30 -17.77
N ARG A 256 20.18 14.46 -16.94
CA ARG A 256 20.78 13.32 -16.24
C ARG A 256 20.54 11.97 -16.94
N GLY A 257 19.95 12.00 -18.13
CA GLY A 257 19.71 10.81 -18.95
C GLY A 257 18.43 10.03 -18.61
N TYR A 258 17.51 10.61 -17.82
CA TYR A 258 16.19 10.03 -17.63
C TYR A 258 15.30 10.28 -18.86
N GLY A 259 14.37 9.35 -19.12
CA GLY A 259 13.43 9.46 -20.23
C GLY A 259 12.33 10.50 -20.02
N ASP A 260 11.58 10.79 -21.08
CA ASP A 260 10.48 11.78 -21.09
C ASP A 260 9.23 11.36 -20.32
N TYR A 261 9.11 10.08 -19.96
CA TYR A 261 7.95 9.52 -19.30
C TYR A 261 8.03 9.71 -17.78
N ILE A 262 7.79 10.94 -17.34
CA ILE A 262 7.82 11.33 -15.93
C ILE A 262 6.39 11.43 -15.38
N THR A 263 6.17 10.91 -14.18
CA THR A 263 4.95 11.12 -13.39
C THR A 263 5.30 11.42 -11.95
N ILE A 264 4.62 12.41 -11.37
CA ILE A 264 4.92 12.94 -10.05
C ILE A 264 3.66 12.85 -9.19
N TRP A 265 3.76 12.21 -8.03
CA TRP A 265 2.77 12.29 -6.97
C TRP A 265 3.35 13.13 -5.83
N ALA A 266 2.73 14.28 -5.62
CA ALA A 266 3.14 15.28 -4.66
C ALA A 266 2.22 15.23 -3.43
N TYR A 267 2.75 14.84 -2.29
CA TYR A 267 2.01 14.59 -1.06
C TYR A 267 2.09 15.78 -0.12
N TYR A 268 0.92 16.28 0.26
CA TYR A 268 0.81 17.46 1.09
C TYR A 268 0.08 17.21 2.41
N ASP A 269 0.36 18.04 3.42
CA ASP A 269 -0.41 18.06 4.65
C ASP A 269 -1.72 18.83 4.43
N HIS A 270 -2.82 18.10 4.24
CA HIS A 270 -4.14 18.67 3.97
C HIS A 270 -4.69 19.52 5.13
N ARG A 271 -4.08 19.45 6.32
CA ARG A 271 -4.43 20.32 7.47
C ARG A 271 -3.74 21.68 7.38
N LYS A 272 -2.64 21.78 6.64
CA LYS A 272 -1.82 23.00 6.52
C LYS A 272 -1.87 23.64 5.13
N TRP A 273 -2.14 22.84 4.11
CA TRP A 273 -2.08 23.27 2.72
C TRP A 273 -3.22 22.62 1.93
N SER A 274 -3.89 23.41 1.11
CA SER A 274 -4.85 22.89 0.13
C SER A 274 -4.30 23.07 -1.29
N PRO A 275 -4.59 22.14 -2.21
CA PRO A 275 -4.18 22.27 -3.61
C PRO A 275 -4.74 23.55 -4.23
N ASP A 276 -5.92 24.01 -3.80
CA ASP A 276 -6.56 25.25 -4.25
C ASP A 276 -5.65 26.49 -4.08
N MET A 277 -4.73 26.48 -3.11
CA MET A 277 -3.76 27.57 -2.91
C MET A 277 -2.77 27.74 -4.08
N CYS A 278 -2.47 26.66 -4.82
CA CYS A 278 -1.54 26.67 -5.95
C CYS A 278 -2.22 26.37 -7.30
N LEU A 279 -3.36 25.68 -7.29
CA LEU A 279 -4.03 25.16 -8.49
C LEU A 279 -5.17 26.07 -8.98
N GLY A 280 -5.90 26.73 -8.08
CA GLY A 280 -7.16 27.41 -8.43
C GLY A 280 -8.09 26.52 -9.27
N ASP A 281 -8.85 27.11 -10.21
CA ASP A 281 -9.72 26.38 -11.16
C ASP A 281 -8.99 25.85 -12.41
N LYS A 282 -7.65 25.85 -12.42
CA LYS A 282 -6.89 25.58 -13.65
C LYS A 282 -6.76 24.08 -13.89
N THR A 283 -7.07 23.65 -15.11
CA THR A 283 -6.62 22.35 -15.63
C THR A 283 -5.17 22.48 -16.08
N TRP A 284 -4.26 21.67 -15.54
CA TRP A 284 -2.85 21.63 -15.99
C TRP A 284 -2.61 20.42 -16.90
N ALA A 285 -1.66 20.56 -17.82
CA ALA A 285 -1.31 19.47 -18.76
C ALA A 285 -0.27 18.52 -18.17
N SER A 286 0.39 18.93 -17.09
CA SER A 286 1.51 18.20 -16.49
C SER A 286 1.07 17.00 -15.65
N ARG A 287 1.88 15.94 -15.64
CA ARG A 287 1.62 14.71 -14.87
C ARG A 287 2.09 14.83 -13.42
N ILE A 288 1.72 15.93 -12.78
CA ILE A 288 1.89 16.15 -11.35
C ILE A 288 0.54 16.08 -10.65
N TYR A 289 0.41 15.15 -9.71
CA TYR A 289 -0.83 14.89 -8.97
C TYR A 289 -0.62 15.26 -7.51
N PHE A 290 -1.43 16.18 -7.00
CA PHE A 290 -1.37 16.62 -5.61
C PHE A 290 -2.31 15.77 -4.77
N LEU A 291 -1.74 15.01 -3.83
CA LEU A 291 -2.48 14.04 -3.01
C LEU A 291 -2.41 14.40 -1.53
N PRO A 292 -3.52 14.28 -0.78
CA PRO A 292 -3.50 14.47 0.66
C PRO A 292 -2.67 13.34 1.30
N GLY A 293 -1.58 13.71 1.96
CA GLY A 293 -0.71 12.82 2.71
C GLY A 293 -1.02 12.78 4.22
N GLY A 294 -1.60 13.86 4.75
CA GLY A 294 -1.82 13.99 6.20
C GLY A 294 -0.56 14.46 6.93
N ASP A 295 -0.45 14.13 8.22
CA ASP A 295 0.74 14.42 9.02
C ASP A 295 1.93 13.55 8.60
N GLY A 296 3.12 13.80 9.17
CA GLY A 296 4.35 13.11 8.75
C GLY A 296 4.28 11.59 8.82
N ALA A 297 3.66 11.03 9.87
CA ALA A 297 3.51 9.58 10.02
C ALA A 297 2.49 8.99 9.03
N SER A 298 1.34 9.66 8.85
CA SER A 298 0.32 9.24 7.90
C SER A 298 0.84 9.33 6.46
N ARG A 299 1.64 10.36 6.16
CA ARG A 299 2.15 10.63 4.81
C ARG A 299 3.15 9.60 4.34
N ARG A 300 4.09 9.16 5.19
CA ARG A 300 5.02 8.06 4.83
C ARG A 300 4.29 6.74 4.55
N ILE A 301 3.25 6.42 5.35
CA ILE A 301 2.42 5.22 5.13
C ILE A 301 1.70 5.35 3.80
N ARG A 302 1.07 6.51 3.55
CA ARG A 302 0.35 6.80 2.32
C ARG A 302 1.24 6.70 1.08
N MET A 303 2.44 7.28 1.12
CA MET A 303 3.42 7.20 0.03
C MET A 303 3.84 5.76 -0.23
N LEU A 304 4.15 4.99 0.82
CA LEU A 304 4.55 3.60 0.70
C LEU A 304 3.42 2.72 0.13
N SER A 305 2.20 2.88 0.61
CA SER A 305 1.00 2.23 0.07
C SER A 305 0.85 2.47 -1.43
N ASP A 306 0.97 3.74 -1.85
CA ASP A 306 0.80 4.13 -3.25
C ASP A 306 1.93 3.60 -4.16
N MET A 307 3.18 3.54 -3.67
CA MET A 307 4.29 2.88 -4.38
C MET A 307 3.98 1.41 -4.69
N TYR A 308 3.41 0.69 -3.72
CA TYR A 308 3.10 -0.71 -3.89
C TYR A 308 1.83 -0.93 -4.73
N LEU A 309 0.81 -0.09 -4.58
CA LEU A 309 -0.36 -0.06 -5.48
C LEU A 309 0.06 0.22 -6.92
N LEU A 310 0.96 1.17 -7.15
CA LEU A 310 1.56 1.46 -8.45
C LEU A 310 2.24 0.20 -9.04
N SER A 311 3.13 -0.41 -8.28
CA SER A 311 3.91 -1.57 -8.75
C SER A 311 3.02 -2.75 -9.15
N ARG A 312 1.86 -2.87 -8.52
CA ARG A 312 0.87 -3.90 -8.75
C ARG A 312 -0.01 -3.59 -9.95
N ASP A 313 -0.52 -2.36 -10.03
CA ASP A 313 -1.46 -1.97 -11.08
C ASP A 313 -0.77 -1.84 -12.43
N SER A 314 0.51 -1.45 -12.41
CA SER A 314 1.36 -1.27 -13.59
C SER A 314 2.73 -1.93 -13.37
N PRO A 315 2.85 -3.26 -13.45
CA PRO A 315 4.11 -3.95 -13.20
C PRO A 315 5.12 -3.75 -14.33
N LEU A 316 6.38 -3.58 -13.98
CA LEU A 316 7.49 -3.52 -14.94
C LEU A 316 7.84 -4.94 -15.42
N ARG A 317 7.34 -5.33 -16.59
CA ARG A 317 7.52 -6.69 -17.14
C ARG A 317 8.87 -6.89 -17.82
N CYS A 318 9.18 -6.08 -18.83
CA CYS A 318 10.37 -6.28 -19.68
C CYS A 318 11.45 -5.19 -19.53
N CYS A 319 11.12 -4.08 -18.86
CA CYS A 319 11.99 -2.92 -18.76
C CYS A 319 12.21 -2.55 -17.28
N ARG A 320 13.29 -1.83 -16.99
CA ARG A 320 13.47 -1.19 -15.69
C ARG A 320 12.82 0.19 -15.72
N GLY A 321 12.27 0.62 -14.59
CA GLY A 321 11.81 1.99 -14.39
C GLY A 321 12.66 2.65 -13.31
N SER A 322 12.59 3.97 -13.19
CA SER A 322 13.22 4.69 -12.10
C SER A 322 12.15 5.14 -11.12
N LEU A 323 12.41 4.95 -9.83
CA LEU A 323 11.59 5.48 -8.77
C LEU A 323 12.44 6.44 -7.94
N ILE A 324 12.01 7.69 -7.89
CA ILE A 324 12.65 8.75 -7.12
C ILE A 324 11.74 9.07 -5.94
N LEU A 325 12.28 8.99 -4.73
CA LEU A 325 11.61 9.40 -3.50
C LEU A 325 12.26 10.69 -3.01
N VAL A 326 11.47 11.74 -2.84
CA VAL A 326 11.92 13.03 -2.28
C VAL A 326 11.26 13.19 -0.92
N SER A 327 11.97 12.88 0.16
CA SER A 327 11.47 12.97 1.54
C SER A 327 12.62 12.83 2.53
N ASP A 328 12.52 13.52 3.66
CA ASP A 328 13.42 13.36 4.82
C ASP A 328 12.90 12.27 5.78
N HIS A 329 11.58 12.12 5.85
CA HIS A 329 10.92 11.22 6.81
C HIS A 329 11.19 9.72 6.63
N PHE A 330 11.73 9.29 5.48
CA PHE A 330 12.09 7.89 5.26
C PHE A 330 13.49 7.57 5.80
N ALA A 331 14.47 8.47 5.66
CA ALA A 331 15.89 8.17 5.91
C ALA A 331 16.19 7.74 7.36
N GLY A 332 15.41 8.22 8.33
CA GLY A 332 15.56 7.89 9.75
C GLY A 332 14.84 6.61 10.22
N ASP A 333 14.06 5.95 9.37
CA ASP A 333 13.24 4.80 9.76
C ASP A 333 13.62 3.53 8.97
N PRO A 334 14.33 2.57 9.59
CA PRO A 334 14.80 1.39 8.89
C PRO A 334 13.67 0.52 8.30
N TYR A 335 12.47 0.53 8.89
CA TYR A 335 11.33 -0.24 8.39
C TYR A 335 10.88 0.28 7.02
N TYR A 336 10.66 1.59 6.89
CA TYR A 336 10.21 2.18 5.62
C TYR A 336 11.33 2.16 4.57
N MET A 337 12.58 2.36 4.98
CA MET A 337 13.72 2.28 4.07
C MET A 337 13.92 0.88 3.49
N GLU A 338 13.70 -0.17 4.27
CA GLU A 338 13.78 -1.52 3.74
C GLU A 338 12.68 -1.78 2.72
N TRP A 339 11.43 -1.38 2.99
CA TRP A 339 10.35 -1.53 2.01
C TRP A 339 10.55 -0.69 0.75
N PHE A 340 11.16 0.48 0.88
CA PHE A 340 11.60 1.25 -0.26
C PHE A 340 12.64 0.47 -1.07
N ARG A 341 13.69 -0.07 -0.43
CA ARG A 341 14.73 -0.89 -1.09
C ARG A 341 14.17 -2.12 -1.78
N LEU A 342 13.17 -2.77 -1.19
CA LEU A 342 12.50 -3.93 -1.79
C LEU A 342 11.80 -3.62 -3.12
N MET A 343 11.58 -2.35 -3.47
CA MET A 343 11.09 -1.95 -4.80
C MET A 343 12.09 -2.29 -5.93
N GLN A 344 13.37 -2.56 -5.62
CA GLN A 344 14.33 -3.10 -6.59
C GLN A 344 13.88 -4.46 -7.15
N TRP A 345 13.25 -5.30 -6.31
CA TRP A 345 12.67 -6.58 -6.73
C TRP A 345 11.45 -6.40 -7.65
N ARG A 346 10.87 -5.20 -7.69
CA ARG A 346 9.82 -4.78 -8.63
C ARG A 346 10.39 -4.12 -9.90
N LYS A 347 11.69 -4.28 -10.15
CA LYS A 347 12.47 -3.76 -11.30
C LYS A 347 12.62 -2.23 -11.35
N TYR A 348 12.47 -1.56 -10.21
CA TYR A 348 12.78 -0.14 -10.11
C TYR A 348 14.26 0.08 -9.76
N TYR A 349 14.91 1.00 -10.46
CA TYR A 349 16.10 1.68 -9.97
C TYR A 349 15.66 2.76 -8.98
N LEU A 350 16.26 2.79 -7.80
CA LEU A 350 15.81 3.65 -6.70
C LEU A 350 16.76 4.82 -6.49
N VAL A 351 16.19 6.00 -6.30
CA VAL A 351 16.90 7.21 -5.89
C VAL A 351 16.15 7.81 -4.70
N LEU A 352 16.85 8.02 -3.59
CA LEU A 352 16.34 8.78 -2.45
C LEU A 352 17.00 10.15 -2.46
N LEU A 353 16.18 11.21 -2.33
CA LEU A 353 16.61 12.59 -2.22
C LEU A 353 16.13 13.15 -0.89
N VAL A 354 17.09 13.46 -0.01
CA VAL A 354 16.83 13.95 1.36
C VAL A 354 17.07 15.46 1.42
N PRO A 355 16.03 16.27 1.72
CA PRO A 355 16.15 17.74 1.73
C PRO A 355 17.09 18.32 2.79
N SER A 356 17.35 17.63 3.90
CA SER A 356 18.17 18.16 5.01
C SER A 356 19.65 18.36 4.62
N GLU A 357 20.12 17.74 3.54
CA GLU A 357 21.44 17.99 2.94
C GLU A 357 21.45 19.20 1.98
N ILE A 358 20.29 19.81 1.74
CA ILE A 358 20.05 20.82 0.71
C ILE A 358 19.42 22.05 1.36
N SER A 359 20.28 22.91 1.91
CA SER A 359 19.89 24.18 2.52
C SER A 359 18.99 25.03 1.60
N ASN A 360 17.80 25.37 2.09
CA ASN A 360 16.84 26.36 1.55
C ASN A 360 16.43 26.19 0.07
N ILE A 361 15.61 25.17 -0.17
CA ILE A 361 15.00 24.86 -1.47
C ILE A 361 14.12 26.02 -2.02
N SER A 362 13.67 26.92 -1.13
CA SER A 362 12.71 27.99 -1.42
C SER A 362 13.34 29.31 -1.90
N GLU A 363 14.66 29.52 -1.82
CA GLU A 363 15.24 30.87 -1.99
C GLU A 363 15.72 31.19 -3.43
N SER A 364 15.88 30.19 -4.30
CA SER A 364 16.31 30.39 -5.70
C SER A 364 15.47 29.58 -6.70
N PRO A 365 14.36 30.14 -7.22
CA PRO A 365 13.50 29.48 -8.20
C PRO A 365 14.21 29.13 -9.52
N ASP A 366 15.27 29.87 -9.86
CA ASP A 366 16.01 29.70 -11.11
C ASP A 366 16.91 28.46 -11.10
N GLU A 367 17.53 28.15 -9.97
CA GLU A 367 18.41 26.99 -9.79
C GLU A 367 17.66 25.73 -9.33
N TRP A 368 16.40 25.88 -8.89
CA TRP A 368 15.51 24.76 -8.57
C TRP A 368 15.06 23.99 -9.83
N PRO A 369 15.02 22.64 -9.83
CA PRO A 369 15.39 21.69 -8.79
C PRO A 369 16.81 21.10 -8.99
N ARG A 370 17.70 21.74 -9.75
CA ARG A 370 18.97 21.12 -10.17
C ARG A 370 19.81 20.67 -8.99
N TYR A 371 20.02 21.53 -8.00
CA TYR A 371 20.82 21.20 -6.81
C TYR A 371 20.25 19.99 -6.02
N LEU A 372 18.93 19.80 -6.02
CA LEU A 372 18.27 18.68 -5.34
C LEU A 372 18.56 17.35 -6.05
N LEU A 373 18.72 17.40 -7.37
CA LEU A 373 19.04 16.26 -8.21
C LEU A 373 20.55 16.07 -8.42
N ASP A 374 21.38 17.02 -7.94
CA ASP A 374 22.85 16.97 -7.99
C ASP A 374 23.46 16.27 -6.78
N SER A 375 22.69 16.01 -5.72
CA SER A 375 23.13 15.20 -4.60
C SER A 375 23.56 13.81 -5.10
N PRO A 376 24.72 13.29 -4.65
CA PRO A 376 25.15 11.96 -5.03
C PRO A 376 24.05 10.97 -4.61
N PRO A 377 23.56 10.11 -5.52
CA PRO A 377 22.62 9.08 -5.11
C PRO A 377 23.30 8.23 -4.05
N GLU A 378 22.68 8.08 -2.88
CA GLU A 378 23.06 7.01 -1.96
C GLU A 378 22.79 5.68 -2.67
N THR A 379 23.77 5.20 -3.44
CA THR A 379 23.75 3.88 -4.05
C THR A 379 23.89 2.88 -2.92
N SER A 380 22.90 2.02 -2.73
CA SER A 380 22.82 1.00 -1.68
C SER A 380 23.86 -0.13 -1.81
N GLU A 381 25.00 0.10 -2.44
CA GLU A 381 26.13 -0.83 -2.46
C GLU A 381 27.15 -0.42 -1.40
N GLU A 382 26.82 -0.65 -0.12
CA GLU A 382 27.88 -0.83 0.86
C GLU A 382 28.49 -2.23 0.67
N PRO A 383 29.81 -2.38 0.52
CA PRO A 383 30.46 -3.68 0.55
C PRO A 383 30.22 -4.31 1.91
N LEU A 384 29.83 -5.59 1.93
CA LEU A 384 29.76 -6.39 3.15
C LEU A 384 31.05 -6.21 3.97
N PRO A 385 30.97 -5.96 5.29
CA PRO A 385 32.15 -5.83 6.12
C PRO A 385 32.98 -7.11 6.00
N GLU A 386 34.27 -6.96 5.67
CA GLU A 386 35.21 -8.07 5.64
C GLU A 386 35.15 -8.80 6.98
N LYS A 387 34.89 -10.11 6.95
CA LYS A 387 34.94 -10.95 8.15
C LYS A 387 36.30 -10.74 8.82
N PRO A 388 36.36 -10.51 10.14
CA PRO A 388 37.64 -10.42 10.83
C PRO A 388 38.39 -11.73 10.62
N LYS A 389 39.62 -11.62 10.12
CA LYS A 389 40.55 -12.74 10.07
C LYS A 389 40.72 -13.24 11.50
N LEU A 390 40.34 -14.49 11.76
CA LEU A 390 40.79 -15.18 12.96
C LEU A 390 42.31 -15.30 12.83
N ASP A 391 43.02 -14.49 13.60
CA ASP A 391 44.42 -14.76 13.88
C ASP A 391 44.48 -16.06 14.71
N ALA A 392 45.10 -17.07 14.11
CA ALA A 392 45.47 -18.27 14.82
C ALA A 392 46.63 -17.94 15.76
N THR A 393 46.38 -18.04 17.06
CA THR A 393 47.41 -18.35 18.07
C THR A 393 46.96 -19.54 18.88
#